data_AF-A0A950LK04-F1
#
_entry.id   AF-A0A950LK04-F1
#
_cell.length_a   1.000
_cell.length_b   1.000
_cell.length_c   1.000
_cell.angle_alpha   90.00
_cell.angle_beta   90.00
_cell.angle_gamma   90.00
#
_symmetry.space_group_name_H-M   'P 1'
#
loop_
_entity.id
_entity.type
_entity.pdbx_description
1 polymer ?
#
loop_
_entity_poly.entity_id
_entity_poly.type
_entity_poly.pdbx_seq_one_letter_code
_entity_poly.pdbx_strand_id
1 'polypeptide(L)'
;VGMRKLSENTAVDKALEMLKGRPRIKRTMWSRRAQEYEAKINSGDLLSITEVVRDLYRSDAQPEQSYSERQLYEAASDRLAREIAAVHRTAHDETLKLMESFLQKGPRRGPKLAEGEGEEAQDEAA
;
A
#
# COMPACT_ATOMS: atom_id res chain seq x y z
N VAL A 1 -22.50 6.32 9.98
CA VAL A 1 -21.76 5.62 8.91
C VAL A 1 -22.49 5.91 7.60
N GLY A 2 -21.83 6.57 6.64
CA GLY A 2 -22.43 7.00 5.37
C GLY A 2 -22.09 6.03 4.23
N MET A 3 -23.08 5.72 3.38
CA MET A 3 -22.87 4.88 2.20
C MET A 3 -22.04 5.64 1.16
N ARG A 4 -20.83 5.16 0.86
CA ARG A 4 -19.98 5.70 -0.21
C ARG A 4 -20.41 5.09 -1.55
N LYS A 5 -20.45 5.92 -2.60
CA LYS A 5 -20.61 5.40 -3.97
C LYS A 5 -19.35 4.63 -4.39
N LEU A 6 -19.54 3.62 -5.23
CA LEU A 6 -18.45 2.89 -5.84
C LEU A 6 -17.56 3.84 -6.65
N SER A 7 -16.27 3.51 -6.71
CA SER A 7 -15.29 4.22 -7.54
C SER A 7 -15.67 4.11 -9.02
N GLU A 8 -15.48 5.18 -9.79
CA GLU A 8 -15.65 5.12 -11.25
C GLU A 8 -14.55 4.29 -11.91
N ASN A 9 -14.84 3.67 -13.06
CA ASN A 9 -13.83 2.92 -13.83
C ASN A 9 -12.56 3.75 -14.11
N THR A 10 -12.73 5.05 -14.38
CA THR A 10 -11.61 5.98 -14.62
C THR A 10 -10.69 6.13 -13.42
N ALA A 11 -11.21 6.01 -12.20
CA ALA A 11 -10.42 6.05 -10.98
C ALA A 11 -9.64 4.74 -10.77
N VAL A 12 -10.23 3.61 -11.15
CA VAL A 12 -9.58 2.30 -11.11
C VAL A 12 -8.43 2.21 -12.11
N ASP A 13 -8.64 2.67 -13.34
CA ASP A 13 -7.57 2.71 -14.36
C ASP A 13 -6.38 3.55 -13.88
N LYS A 14 -6.65 4.73 -13.30
CA LYS A 14 -5.62 5.59 -12.70
C LYS A 14 -4.92 4.92 -11.51
N ALA A 15 -5.65 4.18 -10.68
CA ALA A 15 -5.06 3.43 -9.57
C ALA A 15 -4.09 2.36 -10.09
N LEU A 16 -4.50 1.57 -11.09
CA LEU A 16 -3.65 0.58 -11.73
C LEU A 16 -2.41 1.22 -12.37
N GLU A 17 -2.54 2.34 -13.07
CA GLU A 17 -1.39 3.08 -13.59
C GLU A 17 -0.45 3.57 -12.48
N MET A 18 -1.01 4.05 -11.36
CA MET A 18 -0.23 4.52 -10.22
C MET A 18 0.59 3.40 -9.57
N LEU A 19 0.10 2.16 -9.52
CA LEU A 19 0.84 1.00 -9.01
C LEU A 19 2.14 0.73 -9.78
N LYS A 20 2.18 1.03 -11.09
CA LYS A 20 3.42 0.91 -11.90
C LYS A 20 4.44 2.00 -11.59
N GLY A 21 4.02 3.08 -10.94
CA GLY A 21 4.85 4.23 -10.65
C GLY A 21 5.93 3.94 -9.61
N ARG A 22 6.90 4.86 -9.50
CA ARG A 22 7.94 4.77 -8.47
C ARG A 22 7.34 5.08 -7.07
N PRO A 23 7.65 4.28 -6.04
CA PRO A 23 7.31 4.59 -4.64
C PRO A 23 7.78 5.99 -4.24
N ARG A 24 6.92 6.77 -3.57
CA ARG A 24 7.22 8.15 -3.14
C ARG A 24 7.28 8.25 -1.62
N ILE A 25 8.24 7.55 -1.04
CA ILE A 25 8.43 7.47 0.41
C ILE A 25 9.00 8.79 0.96
N LYS A 26 8.29 9.43 1.90
CA LYS A 26 8.75 10.63 2.60
C LYS A 26 9.87 10.31 3.61
N ARG A 27 10.84 11.20 3.81
CA ARG A 27 11.93 11.05 4.82
C ARG A 27 11.50 11.36 6.26
N THR A 28 10.28 10.99 6.64
CA THR A 28 9.74 11.13 8.00
C THR A 28 9.88 9.82 8.76
N MET A 29 9.91 9.90 10.10
CA MET A 29 9.90 8.73 10.99
C MET A 29 8.71 7.81 10.69
N TRP A 30 8.93 6.50 10.82
CA TRP A 30 7.95 5.47 10.49
C TRP A 30 6.63 5.66 11.24
N SER A 31 6.64 5.91 12.56
CA SER A 31 5.42 6.12 13.36
C SER A 31 4.48 7.16 12.74
N ARG A 32 5.02 8.31 12.32
CA ARG A 32 4.24 9.37 11.66
C ARG A 32 3.70 8.93 10.29
N ARG A 33 4.48 8.13 9.55
CA ARG A 33 4.06 7.59 8.25
C ARG A 33 3.00 6.51 8.39
N ALA A 34 3.12 5.63 9.37
CA ALA A 34 2.16 4.58 9.66
C ALA A 34 0.78 5.18 9.97
N GLN A 35 0.73 6.22 10.81
CA GLN A 35 -0.51 6.97 11.08
C GLN A 35 -1.10 7.61 9.81
N GLU A 36 -0.25 8.22 8.95
CA GLU A 36 -0.71 8.76 7.66
C GLU A 36 -1.27 7.67 6.75
N TYR A 37 -0.63 6.49 6.70
CA TYR A 37 -1.07 5.36 5.89
C TYR A 37 -2.36 4.74 6.41
N GLU A 38 -2.49 4.56 7.72
CA GLU A 38 -3.73 4.11 8.35
C GLU A 38 -4.89 5.08 8.07
N ALA A 39 -4.64 6.39 8.17
CA ALA A 39 -5.63 7.40 7.81
C ALA A 39 -6.03 7.31 6.33
N LYS A 40 -5.07 7.08 5.41
CA LYS A 40 -5.36 6.87 3.98
C LYS A 40 -6.17 5.60 3.74
N ILE A 41 -5.85 4.49 4.40
CA ILE A 41 -6.61 3.23 4.31
C ILE A 41 -8.06 3.44 4.79
N ASN A 42 -8.23 4.18 5.88
CA ASN A 42 -9.54 4.45 6.47
C ASN A 42 -10.35 5.53 5.73
N SER A 43 -9.70 6.39 4.94
CA SER A 43 -10.36 7.43 4.15
C SER A 43 -11.35 6.89 3.11
N GLY A 44 -11.12 5.65 2.64
CA GLY A 44 -11.91 5.04 1.57
C GLY A 44 -11.69 5.67 0.19
N ASP A 45 -10.67 6.53 0.04
CA ASP A 45 -10.26 7.02 -1.28
C ASP A 45 -9.34 6.01 -1.98
N LEU A 46 -9.73 5.61 -3.19
CA LEU A 46 -9.06 4.57 -3.96
C LEU A 46 -7.61 4.94 -4.29
N LEU A 47 -7.37 6.19 -4.68
CA LEU A 47 -6.04 6.67 -5.03
C LEU A 47 -5.13 6.75 -3.80
N SER A 48 -5.68 7.18 -2.67
CA SER A 48 -4.96 7.22 -1.39
C SER A 48 -4.54 5.82 -0.93
N ILE A 49 -5.41 4.82 -1.03
CA ILE A 49 -5.08 3.43 -0.69
C ILE A 49 -3.99 2.89 -1.64
N THR A 50 -4.13 3.20 -2.94
CA THR A 50 -3.16 2.79 -3.97
C THR A 50 -1.76 3.33 -3.71
N GLU A 51 -1.66 4.57 -3.22
CA GLU A 51 -0.37 5.16 -2.83
C GLU A 51 0.30 4.35 -1.72
N VAL A 52 -0.46 3.91 -0.71
CA VAL A 52 0.05 3.09 0.39
C VAL A 52 0.55 1.73 -0.11
N VAL A 53 -0.24 1.05 -0.94
CA VAL A 53 0.14 -0.25 -1.53
C VAL A 53 1.43 -0.13 -2.34
N ARG A 54 1.54 0.88 -3.22
CA ARG A 54 2.75 1.13 -4.01
C ARG A 54 3.96 1.42 -3.13
N ASP A 55 3.79 2.21 -2.07
CA ASP A 55 4.91 2.68 -1.25
C ASP A 55 5.41 1.61 -0.25
N LEU A 56 4.51 0.76 0.23
CA LEU A 56 4.82 -0.36 1.12
C LEU A 56 5.24 -1.63 0.37
N TYR A 57 4.92 -1.77 -0.92
CA TYR A 57 5.32 -2.93 -1.70
C TYR A 57 6.85 -3.13 -1.66
N ARG A 58 7.25 -4.38 -1.41
CA ARG A 58 8.64 -4.85 -1.44
C ARG A 58 8.68 -6.12 -2.27
N SER A 59 9.67 -6.22 -3.15
CA SER A 59 9.95 -7.43 -3.92
C SER A 59 10.73 -8.43 -3.06
N ASP A 60 10.64 -9.73 -3.36
CA ASP A 60 11.36 -10.80 -2.65
C ASP A 60 12.90 -10.64 -2.62
N ALA A 61 13.45 -9.83 -3.53
CA ALA A 61 14.87 -9.48 -3.56
C ALA A 61 15.28 -8.40 -2.52
N GLN A 62 14.32 -7.84 -1.78
CA GLN A 62 14.56 -6.82 -0.75
C GLN A 62 14.50 -7.45 0.65
N PRO A 63 15.14 -6.83 1.66
CA PRO A 63 15.04 -7.29 3.05
C PRO A 63 13.59 -7.41 3.52
N GLU A 64 13.36 -8.35 4.43
CA GLU A 64 12.05 -8.60 5.02
C GLU A 64 11.48 -7.33 5.67
N GLN A 65 10.20 -7.10 5.43
CA GLN A 65 9.44 -5.96 5.94
C GLN A 65 9.12 -6.16 7.43
N SER A 66 9.09 -5.09 8.21
CA SER A 66 8.70 -5.20 9.63
C SER A 66 7.26 -5.69 9.76
N TYR A 67 6.92 -6.34 10.89
CA TYR A 67 5.57 -6.88 11.11
C TYR A 67 4.48 -5.81 10.98
N SER A 68 4.71 -4.61 11.53
CA SER A 68 3.76 -3.48 11.44
C SER A 68 3.58 -2.96 10.02
N GLU A 69 4.66 -2.89 9.23
CA GLU A 69 4.60 -2.53 7.82
C GLU A 69 3.82 -3.57 7.00
N ARG A 70 4.03 -4.86 7.27
CA ARG A 70 3.31 -5.96 6.60
C ARG A 70 1.81 -5.91 6.87
N GLN A 71 1.42 -5.66 8.12
CA GLN A 71 0.01 -5.52 8.49
C GLN A 71 -0.68 -4.37 7.74
N LEU A 72 -0.02 -3.21 7.63
CA LEU A 72 -0.56 -2.08 6.87
C LEU A 72 -0.64 -2.38 5.36
N TYR A 73 0.35 -3.08 4.81
CA TYR A 73 0.33 -3.48 3.40
C TYR A 73 -0.83 -4.46 3.11
N GLU A 74 -0.99 -5.50 3.94
CA GLU A 74 -2.08 -6.47 3.79
C GLU A 74 -3.45 -5.79 3.88
N ALA A 75 -3.64 -4.89 4.86
CA ALA A 75 -4.88 -4.13 5.02
C ALA A 75 -5.16 -3.21 3.82
N ALA A 76 -4.14 -2.53 3.29
CA ALA A 76 -4.27 -1.66 2.12
C ALA A 76 -4.58 -2.48 0.85
N SER A 77 -3.88 -3.61 0.67
CA SER A 77 -4.02 -4.49 -0.49
C SER A 77 -5.40 -5.14 -0.55
N ASP A 78 -5.89 -5.69 0.57
CA ASP A 78 -7.24 -6.26 0.66
C ASP A 78 -8.31 -5.21 0.31
N ARG A 79 -8.18 -4.00 0.86
CA ARG A 79 -9.16 -2.94 0.63
C ARG A 79 -9.16 -2.43 -0.81
N LEU A 80 -7.98 -2.29 -1.41
CA LEU A 80 -7.84 -1.94 -2.82
C LEU A 80 -8.42 -3.03 -3.73
N ALA A 81 -8.09 -4.30 -3.45
CA ALA A 81 -8.57 -5.43 -4.24
C ALA A 81 -10.09 -5.55 -4.20
N ARG A 82 -10.73 -5.31 -3.04
CA ARG A 82 -12.20 -5.30 -2.92
C ARG A 82 -12.86 -4.20 -3.74
N GLU A 83 -12.30 -2.99 -3.74
CA GLU A 83 -12.84 -1.88 -4.54
C GLU A 83 -12.72 -2.17 -6.04
N ILE A 84 -11.55 -2.63 -6.50
CA ILE A 84 -11.32 -2.96 -7.91
C ILE A 84 -12.20 -4.13 -8.34
N ALA A 85 -12.30 -5.19 -7.52
CA ALA A 85 -13.16 -6.35 -7.80
C ALA A 85 -14.64 -5.96 -7.89
N ALA A 86 -15.12 -5.06 -7.03
CA ALA A 86 -16.49 -4.57 -7.06
C ALA A 86 -16.82 -3.79 -8.35
N VAL A 87 -15.85 -3.03 -8.86
CA VAL A 87 -16.01 -2.23 -10.09
C VAL A 87 -15.91 -3.11 -11.35
N HIS A 88 -14.90 -3.97 -11.43
CA HIS A 88 -14.68 -4.85 -12.59
C HIS A 88 -15.53 -6.14 -12.58
N ARG A 89 -16.23 -6.42 -11.48
CA ARG A 89 -17.01 -7.67 -11.28
C ARG A 89 -16.16 -8.93 -11.45
N THR A 90 -14.90 -8.85 -11.04
CA THR A 90 -13.93 -9.96 -11.05
C THR A 90 -13.82 -10.58 -9.67
N ALA A 91 -13.26 -11.79 -9.60
CA ALA A 91 -12.98 -12.39 -8.30
C ALA A 91 -11.87 -11.62 -7.56
N HIS A 92 -11.90 -11.67 -6.23
CA HIS A 92 -10.88 -11.03 -5.38
C HIS A 92 -9.47 -11.57 -5.71
N ASP A 93 -9.32 -12.88 -5.84
CA ASP A 93 -8.04 -13.53 -6.13
C ASP A 93 -7.48 -13.15 -7.52
N GLU A 94 -8.35 -13.00 -8.52
CA GLU A 94 -7.95 -12.54 -9.86
C GLU A 94 -7.46 -11.10 -9.81
N THR A 95 -8.11 -10.28 -9.00
CA THR A 95 -7.76 -8.87 -8.81
C THR A 95 -6.42 -8.71 -8.10
N LEU A 96 -6.14 -9.54 -7.09
CA LEU A 96 -4.84 -9.57 -6.42
C LEU A 96 -3.71 -9.91 -7.39
N LYS A 97 -3.89 -10.94 -8.23
CA LYS A 97 -2.92 -11.32 -9.28
C LYS A 97 -2.71 -10.19 -10.29
N LEU A 98 -3.79 -9.50 -10.67
CA LEU A 98 -3.71 -8.32 -11.53
C LEU A 98 -2.86 -7.24 -10.87
N MET A 99 -3.18 -6.84 -9.64
CA MET A 99 -2.43 -5.82 -8.89
C MET A 99 -0.94 -6.17 -8.78
N GLU A 100 -0.61 -7.42 -8.44
CA GLU A 100 0.76 -7.89 -8.34
C GLU A 100 1.51 -7.79 -9.67
N SER A 101 0.84 -8.10 -10.79
CA SER A 101 1.43 -7.98 -12.13
C SER A 101 1.76 -6.52 -12.52
N PHE A 102 1.08 -5.54 -11.92
CA PHE A 102 1.35 -4.11 -12.13
C PHE A 102 2.49 -3.62 -11.22
N LEU A 103 2.59 -4.17 -10.00
CA LEU A 103 3.65 -3.87 -9.03
C LEU A 103 5.02 -4.41 -9.47
N GLN A 104 5.08 -5.64 -10.00
CA GLN A 104 6.32 -6.27 -10.51
C GLN A 104 6.91 -5.55 -11.75
N LYS A 105 6.10 -4.76 -12.46
CA LYS A 105 6.51 -4.00 -13.65
C LYS A 105 7.01 -2.58 -13.34
N GLY A 106 6.97 -2.15 -12.09
CA GLY A 106 7.47 -0.83 -11.66
C GLY A 106 9.00 -0.73 -11.72
N PRO A 107 9.57 0.50 -11.75
CA PRO A 107 11.01 0.70 -11.82
C PRO A 107 11.69 0.04 -10.63
N ARG A 108 12.45 -1.03 -10.91
CA ARG A 108 13.17 -1.83 -9.92
C ARG A 108 13.99 -0.91 -9.03
N ARG A 109 13.84 -1.10 -7.71
CA ARG A 109 14.69 -0.45 -6.71
C ARG A 109 16.15 -0.81 -7.03
N GLY A 110 16.94 0.16 -7.49
CA GLY A 110 18.40 0.03 -7.47
C GLY A 110 18.88 -0.05 -6.02
N PRO A 111 19.99 -0.76 -5.74
CA PRO A 111 20.46 -0.92 -4.37
C PRO A 111 21.00 0.41 -3.81
N LYS A 112 20.99 0.51 -2.46
CA LYS A 112 21.57 1.53 -1.56
C LYS A 112 20.63 2.69 -1.14
N LEU A 113 20.44 3.05 0.13
CA LEU A 113 21.17 2.80 1.39
C LEU A 113 20.22 2.29 2.49
N ALA A 114 20.68 1.30 3.26
CA ALA A 114 20.22 1.05 4.61
C ALA A 114 20.92 2.06 5.52
N GLU A 115 20.20 2.70 6.45
CA GLU A 115 20.76 3.30 7.67
C GLU A 115 19.62 3.70 8.62
N GLY A 116 19.57 2.96 9.74
CA GLY A 116 18.93 3.30 11.02
C GLY A 116 17.43 3.01 11.15
N GLU A 117 16.93 2.35 12.18
CA GLU A 117 17.50 1.81 13.41
C GLU A 117 16.54 0.70 13.87
N GLY A 118 17.09 -0.46 14.22
CA GLY A 118 16.41 -1.35 15.15
C GLY A 118 16.70 -0.83 16.55
N GLU A 119 15.66 -0.45 17.28
CA GLU A 119 15.62 -0.45 18.74
C GLU A 119 14.15 -0.25 19.17
N GLU A 120 13.38 -1.33 19.31
CA GLU A 120 12.21 -1.30 20.20
C GLU A 120 12.74 -1.60 21.61
N ALA A 121 13.35 -0.59 22.21
CA ALA A 121 13.47 -0.50 23.65
C ALA A 121 12.10 -0.10 24.22
N GLN A 122 11.70 -0.86 25.22
CA GLN A 122 10.52 -0.68 26.06
C GLN A 122 10.55 0.69 26.73
N ASP A 123 9.46 1.46 26.64
CA ASP A 123 8.94 2.28 27.76
C ASP A 123 7.58 2.88 27.38
N GLU A 124 6.52 2.55 28.11
CA GLU A 124 5.99 3.50 29.09
C GLU A 124 4.88 2.87 29.95
N ALA A 125 5.07 3.02 31.25
CA ALA A 125 4.12 2.80 32.32
C ALA A 125 3.11 3.95 32.43
N ALA A 126 1.91 3.64 32.94
CA ALA A 126 1.12 4.50 33.83
C ALA A 126 0.28 3.62 34.75
#